data_AF-A0A9W8TL13-F1
#
_entry.id   AF-A0A9W8TL13-F1
#
_cell.length_a   1.000
_cell.length_b   1.000
_cell.length_c   1.000
_cell.angle_alpha   90.00
_cell.angle_beta   90.00
_cell.angle_gamma   90.00
#
_symmetry.space_group_name_H-M   'P 1'
#
loop_
_entity.id
_entity.type
_entity.pdbx_description
1 polymer ?
#
loop_
_entity_poly.entity_id
_entity_poly.type
_entity_poly.pdbx_seq_one_letter_code
_entity_poly.pdbx_strand_id
1 'polypeptide(L)'
;MARDALTLLDGPVTILDNEGASNDGVVEAPALYKIANGNYILFYSAHCYSSDDYDIEYAFSSTITGPYTNRGILLRSVDNKGIWGPGGLDLDPNGRTVLFHGRVNANQGSAARVLYGADLTINGQSVGY
;
A
#
# COMPACT_ATOMS: atom_id res chain seq x y z
N MET A 1 -16.93 9.49 -9.93
CA MET A 1 -16.99 8.57 -11.08
C MET A 1 -18.45 8.40 -11.47
N ALA A 2 -18.77 8.53 -12.77
CA ALA A 2 -20.11 8.20 -13.24
C ALA A 2 -20.38 6.69 -13.07
N ARG A 3 -21.63 6.26 -13.22
CA ARG A 3 -22.00 4.85 -13.02
C ARG A 3 -21.38 3.88 -14.03
N ASP A 4 -20.76 4.39 -15.09
CA ASP A 4 -20.07 3.61 -16.12
C ASP A 4 -18.66 3.14 -15.72
N ALA A 5 -18.14 3.60 -14.58
CA ALA A 5 -16.78 3.33 -14.13
C ALA A 5 -15.64 3.83 -15.03
N LEU A 6 -15.95 4.68 -16.01
CA LEU A 6 -14.98 5.20 -16.98
C LEU A 6 -14.94 6.73 -17.00
N THR A 7 -16.07 7.39 -16.72
CA THR A 7 -16.18 8.85 -16.79
C THR A 7 -15.86 9.48 -15.44
N LEU A 8 -14.84 10.34 -15.41
CA LEU A 8 -14.52 11.18 -14.26
C LEU A 8 -15.59 12.25 -14.08
N LEU A 9 -16.00 12.50 -12.83
CA LEU A 9 -16.99 13.55 -12.53
C LEU A 9 -16.33 14.91 -12.32
N ASP A 10 -15.10 14.92 -11.84
CA ASP A 10 -14.33 16.09 -11.45
C ASP A 10 -12.85 15.89 -11.77
N GLY A 11 -12.02 16.90 -11.46
CA GLY A 11 -10.57 16.83 -11.57
C GLY A 11 -9.92 15.91 -10.53
N PRO A 12 -8.67 15.48 -10.76
CA PRO A 12 -7.91 14.70 -9.79
C PRO A 12 -7.62 15.51 -8.52
N VAL A 13 -7.64 14.83 -7.38
CA VAL A 13 -7.22 15.37 -6.07
C VAL A 13 -5.99 14.61 -5.62
N THR A 14 -4.92 15.33 -5.29
CA THR A 14 -3.74 14.73 -4.67
C THR A 14 -4.07 14.32 -3.24
N ILE A 15 -4.00 13.02 -2.95
CA ILE A 15 -4.30 12.47 -1.61
C ILE A 15 -3.04 12.10 -0.82
N LEU A 16 -1.95 11.78 -1.51
CA LEU A 16 -0.66 11.39 -0.94
C LEU A 16 0.46 11.80 -1.92
N ASP A 17 1.62 12.12 -1.38
CA ASP A 17 2.88 12.27 -2.11
C ASP A 17 3.97 11.39 -1.49
N ASN A 18 5.18 11.45 -2.05
CA ASN A 18 6.36 10.72 -1.60
C ASN A 18 7.13 11.40 -0.46
N GLU A 19 6.62 12.51 0.12
CA GLU A 19 7.33 13.37 1.07
C GLU A 19 8.71 13.90 0.60
N GLY A 20 9.01 13.82 -0.70
CA GLY A 20 10.28 14.25 -1.29
C GLY A 20 11.30 13.13 -1.50
N ALA A 21 12.55 13.50 -1.78
CA ALA A 21 13.58 12.61 -2.30
C ALA A 21 14.15 11.58 -1.31
N SER A 22 13.83 11.69 -0.01
CA SER A 22 14.34 10.79 1.03
C SER A 22 13.64 9.43 1.09
N ASN A 23 12.55 9.24 0.34
CA ASN A 23 11.80 7.97 0.26
C ASN A 23 11.97 7.28 -1.11
N ASP A 24 13.12 7.46 -1.76
CA ASP A 24 13.41 7.10 -3.16
C ASP A 24 12.41 7.66 -4.20
N GLY A 25 11.51 8.52 -3.76
CA GLY A 25 10.64 9.37 -4.57
C GLY A 25 9.47 8.67 -5.26
N VAL A 26 9.25 7.37 -5.07
CA VAL A 26 8.16 6.64 -5.74
C VAL A 26 7.13 6.21 -4.71
N VAL A 27 5.87 6.55 -4.98
CA VAL A 27 4.69 5.98 -4.32
C VAL A 27 3.73 5.50 -5.40
N GLU A 28 3.23 4.28 -5.30
CA GLU A 28 2.39 3.68 -6.34
C GLU A 28 1.38 2.64 -5.80
N ALA A 29 0.57 2.10 -6.70
CA ALA A 29 -0.40 1.03 -6.44
C ALA A 29 -1.29 1.26 -5.19
N PRO A 30 -2.06 2.35 -5.14
CA PRO A 30 -2.88 2.66 -3.98
C PRO A 30 -4.04 1.67 -3.80
N ALA A 31 -4.24 1.18 -2.58
CA ALA A 31 -5.44 0.47 -2.16
C ALA A 31 -6.09 1.18 -0.97
N LEU A 32 -7.36 1.57 -1.12
CA LEU A 32 -8.07 2.40 -0.15
C LEU A 32 -9.17 1.62 0.55
N TYR A 33 -9.16 1.64 1.89
CA TYR A 33 -10.15 0.97 2.71
C TYR A 33 -10.80 1.92 3.71
N LYS A 34 -12.12 1.79 3.88
CA LYS A 34 -12.88 2.53 4.90
C LYS A 34 -13.08 1.65 6.13
N ILE A 35 -12.55 2.09 7.27
CA ILE A 35 -12.65 1.35 8.53
C ILE A 35 -13.92 1.71 9.31
N ALA A 36 -14.30 0.86 10.27
CA ALA A 36 -15.59 0.91 10.97
C ALA A 36 -15.90 2.24 11.68
N ASN A 37 -14.87 2.98 12.12
CA ASN A 37 -15.04 4.30 12.76
C ASN A 37 -15.22 5.46 11.77
N GLY A 38 -15.27 5.18 10.46
CA GLY A 38 -15.48 6.15 9.40
C GLY A 38 -14.19 6.71 8.78
N ASN A 39 -13.02 6.44 9.36
CA ASN A 39 -11.74 6.83 8.79
C ASN A 39 -11.35 5.94 7.60
N TYR A 40 -10.30 6.37 6.91
CA TYR A 40 -9.75 5.73 5.72
C TYR A 40 -8.30 5.32 5.97
N ILE A 41 -7.92 4.16 5.45
CA ILE A 41 -6.54 3.70 5.32
C ILE A 41 -6.20 3.67 3.84
N LEU A 42 -5.09 4.29 3.46
CA LEU A 42 -4.49 4.18 2.14
C LEU A 42 -3.24 3.33 2.26
N PHE A 43 -3.26 2.13 1.70
CA PHE A 43 -2.08 1.32 1.46
C PHE A 43 -1.44 1.76 0.15
N TYR A 44 -0.11 1.74 0.10
CA TYR A 44 0.64 2.07 -1.11
C TYR A 44 1.99 1.35 -1.08
N SER A 45 2.61 1.24 -2.24
CA SER A 45 3.99 0.80 -2.33
C SER A 45 4.94 1.99 -2.41
N ALA A 46 6.08 1.90 -1.74
CA ALA A 46 7.14 2.91 -1.79
C ALA A 46 8.45 2.33 -2.33
N HIS A 47 9.36 3.22 -2.74
CA HIS A 47 10.67 2.91 -3.33
C HIS A 47 10.61 2.27 -4.75
N CYS A 48 11.78 1.92 -5.29
CA CYS A 48 11.89 1.34 -6.62
C CYS A 48 11.49 -0.15 -6.64
N TYR A 49 10.54 -0.54 -7.51
CA TYR A 49 10.02 -1.92 -7.59
C TYR A 49 11.07 -3.03 -7.76
N SER A 50 12.24 -2.70 -8.33
CA SER A 50 13.33 -3.66 -8.51
C SER A 50 14.29 -3.73 -7.32
N SER A 51 14.18 -2.83 -6.34
CA SER A 51 14.97 -2.84 -5.10
C SER A 51 14.38 -3.79 -4.08
N ASP A 52 15.20 -4.31 -3.17
CA ASP A 52 14.75 -5.01 -1.98
C ASP A 52 14.19 -4.03 -0.92
N ASP A 53 14.39 -2.73 -1.10
CA ASP A 53 13.78 -1.66 -0.29
C ASP A 53 12.32 -1.40 -0.67
N TYR A 54 11.83 -1.93 -1.80
CA TYR A 54 10.42 -1.83 -2.17
C TYR A 54 9.54 -2.45 -1.09
N ASP A 55 8.55 -1.70 -0.62
CA ASP A 55 7.78 -2.09 0.54
C ASP A 55 6.33 -1.65 0.48
N ILE A 56 5.55 -2.17 1.44
CA ILE A 56 4.14 -1.82 1.61
C ILE A 56 4.04 -0.90 2.80
N GLU A 57 3.52 0.30 2.58
CA GLU A 57 3.25 1.30 3.59
C GLU A 57 1.75 1.62 3.66
N TYR A 58 1.36 2.34 4.71
CA TYR A 58 0.00 2.81 4.89
C TYR A 58 -0.04 4.20 5.53
N ALA A 59 -1.13 4.92 5.28
CA ALA A 59 -1.44 6.21 5.90
C ALA A 59 -2.94 6.32 6.20
N PHE A 60 -3.32 7.21 7.12
CA PHE A 60 -4.69 7.40 7.58
C PHE A 60 -5.25 8.78 7.24
N SER A 61 -6.55 8.85 7.01
CA SER A 61 -7.30 10.11 6.89
C SER A 61 -8.70 9.96 7.48
N SER A 62 -9.29 11.05 7.97
CA SER A 62 -10.72 11.10 8.35
C SER A 62 -11.64 11.39 7.16
N THR A 63 -11.08 11.74 5.99
CA THR A 63 -11.79 12.04 4.75
C THR A 63 -11.17 11.28 3.58
N ILE A 64 -11.97 10.95 2.57
CA ILE A 64 -11.47 10.24 1.37
C ILE A 64 -10.49 11.07 0.54
N THR A 65 -10.55 12.39 0.65
CA THR A 65 -9.69 13.34 -0.09
C THR A 65 -8.41 13.69 0.67
N GLY A 66 -8.16 13.09 1.83
CA GLY A 66 -6.99 13.40 2.65
C GLY A 66 -7.12 14.67 3.51
N PRO A 67 -6.01 15.10 4.15
CA PRO A 67 -4.65 14.58 3.96
C PRO A 67 -4.48 13.18 4.57
N TYR A 68 -3.77 12.30 3.84
CA TYR A 68 -3.33 11.02 4.38
C TYR A 68 -2.03 11.23 5.16
N THR A 69 -2.08 10.98 6.45
CA THR A 69 -1.01 11.25 7.42
C THR A 69 -0.83 10.04 8.34
N ASN A 70 0.01 10.16 9.39
CA ASN A 70 0.32 9.03 10.28
C ASN A 70 0.79 7.80 9.48
N ARG A 71 1.83 8.03 8.66
CA ARG A 71 2.44 7.01 7.80
C ARG A 71 3.07 5.91 8.66
N GLY A 72 2.95 4.68 8.20
CA GLY A 72 3.56 3.50 8.81
C GLY A 72 3.92 2.48 7.76
N ILE A 73 4.83 1.58 8.11
CA ILE A 73 5.29 0.53 7.21
C ILE A 73 4.59 -0.77 7.62
N LEU A 74 3.92 -1.42 6.66
CA LEU A 74 3.27 -2.70 6.87
C LEU A 74 4.29 -3.83 6.75
N LEU A 75 5.00 -3.94 5.62
CA LEU A 75 5.86 -5.10 5.33
C LEU A 75 7.08 -4.70 4.52
N ARG A 76 8.27 -5.13 4.96
CA ARG A 76 9.56 -4.95 4.28
C ARG A 76 10.37 -6.23 4.19
N SER A 77 11.31 -6.26 3.25
CA SER A 77 12.29 -7.35 3.14
C SER A 77 13.09 -7.58 4.44
N VAL A 78 13.41 -6.50 5.18
CA VAL A 78 14.14 -6.56 6.46
C VAL A 78 13.38 -7.25 7.59
N ASP A 79 12.08 -7.52 7.41
CA ASP A 79 11.27 -8.28 8.37
C ASP A 79 11.57 -9.79 8.32
N ASN A 80 12.49 -10.23 7.44
CA ASN A 80 13.03 -11.58 7.33
C ASN A 80 11.96 -12.68 7.14
N LYS A 81 10.92 -12.37 6.34
CA LYS A 81 9.84 -13.31 5.99
C LYS A 81 10.16 -14.20 4.79
N GLY A 82 11.34 -14.04 4.17
CA GLY A 82 11.69 -14.70 2.91
C GLY A 82 10.93 -14.11 1.70
N ILE A 83 10.45 -12.86 1.84
CA ILE A 83 9.77 -12.11 0.79
C ILE A 83 10.59 -10.86 0.54
N TRP A 84 10.98 -10.62 -0.71
CA TRP A 84 11.86 -9.53 -1.11
C TRP A 84 11.13 -8.56 -2.04
N GLY A 85 11.18 -7.27 -1.74
CA GLY A 85 10.45 -6.24 -2.47
C GLY A 85 8.92 -6.47 -2.47
N PRO A 86 8.25 -6.60 -1.31
CA PRO A 86 6.80 -6.74 -1.26
C PRO A 86 6.09 -5.47 -1.73
N GLY A 87 5.00 -5.60 -2.50
CA GLY A 87 4.21 -4.44 -2.91
C GLY A 87 2.96 -4.75 -3.74
N GLY A 88 2.32 -3.71 -4.23
CA GLY A 88 1.06 -3.79 -4.97
C GLY A 88 -0.05 -4.49 -4.19
N LEU A 89 -0.19 -4.13 -2.91
CA LEU A 89 -1.19 -4.72 -2.03
C LEU A 89 -2.60 -4.34 -2.47
N ASP A 90 -3.50 -5.31 -2.46
CA ASP A 90 -4.95 -5.09 -2.45
C ASP A 90 -5.60 -5.95 -1.36
N LEU A 91 -6.80 -5.59 -0.94
CA LEU A 91 -7.47 -6.21 0.20
C LEU A 91 -8.92 -6.59 -0.08
N ASP A 92 -9.40 -7.59 0.66
CA ASP A 92 -10.79 -8.02 0.56
C ASP A 92 -11.78 -6.94 1.08
N PRO A 93 -13.07 -7.01 0.70
CA PRO A 93 -14.07 -6.07 1.18
C PRO A 93 -14.30 -6.07 2.70
N ASN A 94 -13.84 -7.11 3.41
CA ASN A 94 -13.95 -7.22 4.86
C ASN A 94 -12.75 -6.59 5.60
N GLY A 95 -11.74 -6.10 4.87
CA GLY A 95 -10.52 -5.54 5.43
C GLY A 95 -9.69 -6.56 6.21
N ARG A 96 -9.79 -7.85 5.86
CA ARG A 96 -9.16 -8.94 6.61
C ARG A 96 -8.07 -9.64 5.82
N THR A 97 -8.32 -10.02 4.58
CA THR A 97 -7.33 -10.74 3.77
C THR A 97 -6.70 -9.77 2.78
N VAL A 98 -5.39 -9.88 2.61
CA VAL A 98 -4.65 -9.10 1.61
C VAL A 98 -3.94 -10.01 0.62
N LEU A 99 -3.78 -9.51 -0.60
CA LEU A 99 -2.93 -10.08 -1.62
C LEU A 99 -1.87 -9.05 -2.00
N PHE A 100 -0.65 -9.50 -2.23
CA PHE A 100 0.45 -8.65 -2.66
C PHE A 100 1.49 -9.48 -3.40
N HIS A 101 2.37 -8.83 -4.15
CA HIS A 101 3.46 -9.51 -4.84
C HIS A 101 4.77 -9.39 -4.08
N GLY A 102 5.73 -10.27 -4.37
CA GLY A 102 7.11 -10.16 -3.91
C GLY A 102 8.03 -11.16 -4.63
N ARG A 103 9.33 -11.08 -4.39
CA ARG A 103 10.33 -12.01 -4.92
C ARG A 103 10.73 -13.04 -3.86
N VAL A 104 11.15 -14.22 -4.33
CA VAL A 104 11.59 -15.33 -3.46
C VAL A 104 13.05 -15.23 -3.01
N ASN A 105 13.87 -14.43 -3.71
CA ASN A 105 15.30 -14.26 -3.43
C ASN A 105 15.67 -12.78 -3.35
N ALA A 106 16.64 -12.47 -2.47
CA ALA A 106 17.25 -11.15 -2.36
C ALA A 106 18.03 -10.77 -3.62
N ASN A 107 18.17 -9.46 -3.86
CA ASN A 107 19.03 -8.88 -4.89
C ASN A 107 18.73 -9.39 -6.31
N GLN A 108 17.46 -9.71 -6.60
CA GLN A 108 17.01 -10.19 -7.90
C GLN A 108 15.95 -9.27 -8.53
N GLY A 109 16.26 -7.98 -8.69
CA GLY A 109 15.30 -6.96 -9.15
C GLY A 109 14.59 -7.23 -10.49
N SER A 110 15.13 -8.10 -11.33
CA SER A 110 14.50 -8.53 -12.61
C SER A 110 13.81 -9.89 -12.54
N ALA A 111 13.80 -10.57 -11.38
CA ALA A 111 13.15 -11.86 -11.24
C ALA A 111 11.62 -11.75 -11.25
N ALA A 112 10.97 -12.89 -11.52
CA ALA A 112 9.53 -13.00 -11.39
C ALA A 112 9.08 -12.64 -9.97
N ARG A 113 7.97 -11.93 -9.89
CA ARG A 113 7.26 -11.66 -8.64
C ARG A 113 6.13 -12.67 -8.50
N VAL A 114 6.03 -13.29 -7.35
CA VAL A 114 4.99 -14.28 -7.02
C VAL A 114 3.94 -13.63 -6.14
N LEU A 115 2.73 -14.20 -6.15
CA LEU A 115 1.60 -13.76 -5.33
C LEU A 115 1.71 -14.35 -3.92
N TYR A 116 1.53 -13.50 -2.91
CA TYR A 116 1.41 -13.86 -1.51
C TYR A 116 0.02 -13.46 -1.00
N GLY A 117 -0.43 -14.12 0.08
CA GLY A 117 -1.62 -13.74 0.83
C GLY A 117 -1.35 -13.76 2.32
N ALA A 118 -2.00 -12.87 3.05
CA ALA A 118 -1.90 -12.77 4.51
C ALA A 118 -3.23 -12.31 5.13
N ASP A 119 -3.43 -12.62 6.41
CA ASP A 119 -4.45 -11.98 7.23
C ASP A 119 -3.88 -10.67 7.78
N LEU A 120 -4.71 -9.64 7.82
CA LEU A 120 -4.42 -8.30 8.31
C LEU A 120 -5.19 -8.07 9.62
N THR A 121 -4.55 -7.40 10.57
CA THR A 121 -5.19 -6.88 11.78
C THR A 121 -5.19 -5.36 11.74
N ILE A 122 -6.38 -4.76 11.83
CA ILE A 122 -6.56 -3.30 11.91
C ILE A 122 -7.04 -2.94 13.32
N ASN A 123 -6.20 -2.22 14.07
CA ASN A 123 -6.47 -1.79 15.44
C ASN A 123 -6.40 -0.26 15.53
N GLY A 124 -7.53 0.41 15.29
CA GLY A 124 -7.61 1.87 15.30
C GLY A 124 -6.74 2.49 14.21
N GLN A 125 -5.63 3.11 14.60
CA GLN A 125 -4.65 3.74 13.69
C GLN A 125 -3.36 2.91 13.53
N SER A 126 -3.44 1.60 13.80
CA SER A 126 -2.34 0.67 13.59
C SER A 126 -2.78 -0.49 12.71
N VAL A 127 -1.88 -0.94 11.83
CA VAL A 127 -2.10 -2.06 10.93
C VAL A 127 -0.96 -3.06 11.09
N GLY A 128 -1.30 -4.35 11.15
CA GLY A 128 -0.33 -5.45 11.20
C GLY A 128 -0.85 -6.69 10.49
N TYR A 129 -0.08 -7.77 10.57
CA TYR A 129 -0.36 -9.08 9.98
C TYR A 129 0.15 -10.20 10.90
#